data_AF-A0A7Y2IJD5-F1
#
_entry.id   AF-A0A7Y2IJD5-F1
#
_cell.length_a   1.000
_cell.length_b   1.000
_cell.length_c   1.000
_cell.angle_alpha   90.00
_cell.angle_beta   90.00
_cell.angle_gamma   90.00
#
_symmetry.space_group_name_H-M   'P 1'
#
loop_
_entity.id
_entity.type
_entity.pdbx_description
1 polymer ?
#
loop_
_entity_poly.entity_id
_entity_poly.type
_entity_poly.pdbx_seq_one_letter_code
_entity_poly.pdbx_strand_id
1 'polypeptide(L)'
;MGAAKGGHLVEPLHFYDENIPCLAACPVHTNAGAYVAAIADGDDLTAYLTARLPNPFASVCGRVCAAPCEDACRRGEIDQPIAIRALKRFVTEKYGVESSANETWKQVAAPTGPKRSQSIGVIGGGPAGMACAHDLARHGYQVSVYEATAQLGGMMKLGIPEYRLDRTLLQAELDAIVDLGVEVHLNTRLGRDISFDDIRSRHDAVFVAIGASLGRGLDLEGHEADGVLKAIEFLINANQGFEVDIGDRVVVIGGGDVAMDAARTALRRDEYGEAGPTTEIEASDRNVMTEALDAARTATRQGAADVTVISLESESEMPASPFELEEARHEEIRFVHRRGPARILAEDGKVVGLETIAVTSVFDADGRFAPEFDPADSMVIECDTVILAVGQAIDVEALGATGPNITPRGVIELTEDGLGTSLARVWAGGDAAHGPRTLIEAIADGRRAAAEMHEQFTGEAPDEVQGQLVELDQFHRLTDTYDREERVAVPTLPTDRRVGLAEVETGFTEQQARCEAARCLRCFANIELDVNKCVLCALCADVCPLDLIALIPAEELGGTVGATALTLDERACIRCGLCIERCPTDALSMAVWTGVGVPQIGALT
;
A
#
# COMPACT_ATOMS: atom_id res chain seq x y z
N MET A 1 -42.39 24.96 22.70
CA MET A 1 -42.59 25.19 21.25
C MET A 1 -41.69 26.34 20.84
N GLY A 2 -40.71 26.05 19.98
CA GLY A 2 -39.71 27.02 19.52
C GLY A 2 -38.46 26.26 19.08
N ALA A 3 -38.52 25.68 17.88
CA ALA A 3 -37.48 24.86 17.27
C ALA A 3 -36.21 25.69 17.01
N ALA A 4 -35.06 25.20 17.46
CA ALA A 4 -33.77 25.59 16.92
C ALA A 4 -33.66 25.03 15.50
N LYS A 5 -33.55 25.92 14.51
CA LYS A 5 -33.29 25.58 13.11
C LYS A 5 -31.81 25.80 12.83
N GLY A 6 -31.21 24.83 12.13
CA GLY A 6 -29.98 25.00 11.35
C GLY A 6 -28.70 24.68 12.11
N GLY A 7 -28.37 23.40 12.22
CA GLY A 7 -26.99 22.98 12.49
C GLY A 7 -26.19 23.04 11.18
N HIS A 8 -25.28 24.01 11.09
CA HIS A 8 -24.09 23.90 10.25
C HIS A 8 -22.92 23.71 11.21
N LEU A 9 -22.51 22.45 11.44
CA LEU A 9 -21.43 22.08 12.36
C LEU A 9 -20.72 20.84 11.80
N VAL A 10 -19.84 20.97 10.79
CA VAL A 10 -18.70 20.05 10.51
C VAL A 10 -17.57 20.68 9.66
N GLU A 11 -17.78 21.78 8.91
CA GLU A 11 -16.80 22.28 7.91
C GLU A 11 -15.39 22.75 8.38
N PRO A 12 -15.12 23.18 9.63
CA PRO A 12 -13.77 23.69 9.98
C PRO A 12 -12.66 22.63 10.18
N LEU A 13 -13.00 21.38 10.50
CA LEU A 13 -11.99 20.38 10.90
C LEU A 13 -11.50 19.52 9.74
N HIS A 14 -12.33 19.28 8.72
CA HIS A 14 -11.96 18.49 7.54
C HIS A 14 -10.78 19.11 6.78
N PHE A 15 -10.66 20.44 6.82
CA PHE A 15 -9.53 21.17 6.25
C PHE A 15 -8.18 20.65 6.79
N TYR A 16 -8.07 20.38 8.09
CA TYR A 16 -6.80 19.93 8.67
C TYR A 16 -6.44 18.51 8.24
N ASP A 17 -7.41 17.62 8.05
CA ASP A 17 -7.15 16.28 7.51
C ASP A 17 -6.72 16.34 6.03
N GLU A 18 -7.43 17.12 5.21
CA GLU A 18 -7.09 17.31 3.79
C GLU A 18 -5.74 18.01 3.59
N ASN A 19 -5.38 18.94 4.49
CA ASN A 19 -4.17 19.74 4.36
C ASN A 19 -2.90 19.03 4.87
N ILE A 20 -3.01 17.77 5.33
CA ILE A 20 -1.90 16.87 5.61
C ILE A 20 -1.81 15.87 4.45
N PRO A 21 -1.00 16.12 3.42
CA PRO A 21 -1.11 15.37 2.16
C PRO A 21 -0.87 13.87 2.32
N CYS A 22 0.08 13.49 3.18
CA CYS A 22 0.39 12.09 3.43
C CYS A 22 -0.68 11.35 4.26
N LEU A 23 -1.45 12.06 5.10
CA LEU A 23 -2.60 11.52 5.81
C LEU A 23 -3.77 11.34 4.84
N ALA A 24 -4.11 12.40 4.10
CA ALA A 24 -5.21 12.42 3.13
C ALA A 24 -5.03 11.37 2.02
N ALA A 25 -3.80 11.13 1.57
CA ALA A 25 -3.50 10.13 0.55
C ALA A 25 -3.47 8.69 1.07
N CYS A 26 -3.43 8.48 2.40
CA CYS A 26 -3.38 7.14 2.97
C CYS A 26 -4.81 6.57 3.08
N PRO A 27 -5.17 5.47 2.39
CA PRO A 27 -6.55 4.96 2.42
C PRO A 27 -7.07 4.54 3.79
N VAL A 28 -6.17 4.19 4.72
CA VAL A 28 -6.51 3.87 6.12
C VAL A 28 -6.32 5.06 7.07
N HIS A 29 -6.07 6.27 6.53
CA HIS A 29 -5.85 7.50 7.27
C HIS A 29 -4.75 7.41 8.35
N THR A 30 -3.61 6.79 8.02
CA THR A 30 -2.44 6.84 8.90
C THR A 30 -1.80 8.22 8.86
N ASN A 31 -1.61 8.86 10.03
CA ASN A 31 -0.91 10.13 10.12
C ASN A 31 0.62 9.94 9.96
N ALA A 32 1.05 9.85 8.70
CA ALA A 32 2.45 9.61 8.37
C ALA A 32 3.38 10.73 8.84
N GLY A 33 2.93 11.99 8.75
CA GLY A 33 3.69 13.12 9.25
C GLY A 33 4.01 12.99 10.74
N ALA A 34 3.03 12.60 11.55
CA ALA A 34 3.20 12.45 13.00
C ALA A 34 4.19 11.35 13.37
N TYR A 35 4.08 10.14 12.79
CA TYR A 35 5.03 9.08 13.12
C TYR A 35 6.43 9.36 12.60
N VAL A 36 6.56 10.00 11.43
CA VAL A 36 7.87 10.40 10.91
C VAL A 36 8.51 11.44 11.84
N ALA A 37 7.75 12.43 12.30
CA ALA A 37 8.27 13.42 13.26
C ALA A 37 8.69 12.76 14.58
N ALA A 38 7.91 11.80 15.09
CA ALA A 38 8.27 11.04 16.28
C ALA A 38 9.57 10.22 16.10
N ILE A 39 9.81 9.64 14.92
CA ILE A 39 11.10 9.02 14.58
C ILE A 39 12.23 10.05 14.62
N ALA A 40 12.04 11.23 14.03
CA ALA A 40 13.05 12.29 14.05
C ALA A 40 13.39 12.74 15.49
N ASP A 41 12.37 12.79 16.36
CA ASP A 41 12.48 13.20 17.76
C ASP A 41 12.97 12.07 18.69
N GLY A 42 13.14 10.84 18.16
CA GLY A 42 13.64 9.67 18.90
C GLY A 42 12.58 8.92 19.72
N ASP A 43 11.29 9.23 19.53
CA ASP A 43 10.16 8.55 20.16
C ASP A 43 9.59 7.44 19.24
N ASP A 44 10.35 6.36 19.13
CA ASP A 44 10.01 5.24 18.23
C ASP A 44 8.73 4.50 18.63
N LEU A 45 8.38 4.48 19.92
CA LEU A 45 7.17 3.83 20.40
C LEU A 45 5.93 4.59 19.94
N THR A 46 5.89 5.91 20.12
CA THR A 46 4.78 6.73 19.62
C THR A 46 4.69 6.65 18.09
N ALA A 47 5.83 6.64 17.40
CA ALA A 47 5.87 6.45 15.95
C ALA A 47 5.23 5.11 15.53
N TYR A 48 5.63 4.01 16.17
CA TYR A 48 5.06 2.70 15.90
C TYR A 48 3.55 2.66 16.14
N LEU A 49 3.09 3.17 17.30
CA LEU A 49 1.67 3.17 17.65
C LEU A 49 0.83 3.95 16.64
N THR A 50 1.32 5.12 16.24
CA THR A 50 0.69 5.98 15.22
C THR A 50 0.59 5.26 13.87
N ALA A 51 1.59 4.46 13.50
CA ALA A 51 1.58 3.68 12.26
C ALA A 51 0.71 2.41 12.33
N ARG A 52 0.66 1.72 13.49
CA ARG A 52 0.02 0.40 13.67
C ARG A 52 -1.48 0.48 13.92
N LEU A 53 -1.94 1.41 14.74
CA LEU A 53 -3.33 1.43 15.18
C LEU A 53 -4.39 1.57 14.08
N PRO A 54 -4.21 2.43 13.06
CA PRO A 54 -5.14 2.48 11.94
C PRO A 54 -4.93 1.35 10.92
N ASN A 55 -3.88 0.53 11.06
CA ASN A 55 -3.48 -0.44 10.06
C ASN A 55 -3.04 -1.79 10.68
N PRO A 56 -3.89 -2.83 10.64
CA PRO A 56 -3.55 -4.15 11.16
C PRO A 56 -2.47 -4.87 10.35
N PHE A 57 -1.96 -4.29 9.27
CA PHE A 57 -0.86 -4.83 8.45
C PHE A 57 0.31 -3.84 8.34
N ALA A 58 0.58 -3.07 9.39
CA ALA A 58 1.64 -2.06 9.36
C ALA A 58 3.03 -2.64 9.01
N SER A 59 3.37 -3.85 9.46
CA SER A 59 4.67 -4.48 9.18
C SER A 59 4.77 -4.93 7.71
N VAL A 60 3.67 -5.43 7.15
CA VAL A 60 3.56 -5.72 5.70
C VAL A 60 3.65 -4.44 4.89
N CYS A 61 2.89 -3.41 5.26
CA CYS A 61 2.89 -2.12 4.57
C CYS A 61 4.23 -1.38 4.67
N GLY A 62 5.06 -1.66 5.70
CA GLY A 62 6.43 -1.17 5.78
C GLY A 62 7.34 -1.73 4.67
N ARG A 63 6.96 -2.84 4.03
CA ARG A 63 7.75 -3.51 2.98
C ARG A 63 7.19 -3.29 1.59
N VAL A 64 5.89 -3.50 1.43
CA VAL A 64 5.29 -3.66 0.08
C VAL A 64 4.13 -2.71 -0.21
N CYS A 65 3.90 -1.70 0.64
CA CYS A 65 2.93 -0.66 0.32
C CYS A 65 3.37 0.11 -0.94
N ALA A 66 2.40 0.45 -1.80
CA ALA A 66 2.58 1.37 -2.92
C ALA A 66 2.90 2.81 -2.48
N ALA A 67 2.76 3.10 -1.19
CA ALA A 67 3.13 4.36 -0.56
C ALA A 67 2.52 5.63 -1.20
N PRO A 68 1.18 5.71 -1.38
CA PRO A 68 0.53 6.92 -1.92
C PRO A 68 0.79 8.18 -1.08
N CYS A 69 1.14 7.99 0.20
CA CYS A 69 1.58 9.03 1.10
C CYS A 69 2.92 9.68 0.70
N GLU A 70 3.81 8.96 0.00
CA GLU A 70 5.04 9.51 -0.59
C GLU A 70 4.73 10.28 -1.87
N ASP A 71 3.84 9.77 -2.72
CA ASP A 71 3.41 10.45 -3.95
C ASP A 71 2.78 11.82 -3.68
N ALA A 72 1.97 11.91 -2.62
CA ALA A 72 1.34 13.16 -2.19
C ALA A 72 2.25 14.05 -1.34
N CYS A 73 3.48 13.63 -1.01
CA CYS A 73 4.32 14.33 -0.05
C CYS A 73 4.70 15.74 -0.52
N ARG A 74 4.32 16.79 0.23
CA ARG A 74 4.67 18.19 -0.06
C ARG A 74 6.17 18.43 -0.29
N ARG A 75 7.02 17.63 0.36
CA ARG A 75 8.48 17.71 0.20
C ARG A 75 8.95 17.38 -1.23
N GLY A 76 8.18 16.57 -1.97
CA GLY A 76 8.46 16.24 -3.37
C GLY A 76 8.45 17.44 -4.31
N GLU A 77 7.84 18.57 -3.93
CA GLU A 77 7.91 19.83 -4.69
C GLU A 77 9.23 20.60 -4.49
N ILE A 78 10.00 20.25 -3.45
CA ILE A 78 11.29 20.87 -3.13
C ILE A 78 12.43 20.01 -3.67
N ASP A 79 12.44 18.72 -3.33
CA ASP A 79 13.46 17.76 -3.76
C ASP A 79 12.86 16.37 -4.07
N GLN A 80 12.82 15.47 -3.09
CA GLN A 80 12.24 14.14 -3.18
C GLN A 80 11.37 13.88 -1.93
N PRO A 81 10.26 13.12 -2.08
CA PRO A 81 9.44 12.70 -0.96
C PRO A 81 10.22 12.06 0.18
N ILE A 82 9.64 12.13 1.38
CA ILE A 82 10.14 11.36 2.53
C ILE A 82 9.95 9.87 2.24
N ALA A 83 10.92 9.02 2.58
CA ALA A 83 10.81 7.56 2.53
C ALA A 83 9.93 7.00 3.67
N ILE A 84 8.67 7.42 3.67
CA ILE A 84 7.63 7.11 4.66
C ILE A 84 7.44 5.60 4.85
N ARG A 85 7.51 4.81 3.78
CA ARG A 85 7.41 3.34 3.83
C ARG A 85 8.59 2.72 4.58
N ALA A 86 9.81 3.10 4.22
CA ALA A 86 11.02 2.58 4.87
C ALA A 86 11.13 3.02 6.34
N LEU A 87 10.67 4.23 6.66
CA LEU A 87 10.56 4.70 8.05
C LEU A 87 9.50 3.92 8.86
N LYS A 88 8.39 3.51 8.22
CA LYS A 88 7.41 2.61 8.84
C LYS A 88 8.04 1.27 9.17
N ARG A 89 8.79 0.68 8.23
CA ARG A 89 9.53 -0.56 8.47
C ARG A 89 10.50 -0.45 9.64
N PHE A 90 11.25 0.65 9.73
CA PHE A 90 12.19 0.87 10.83
C PHE A 90 11.52 0.75 12.21
N VAL A 91 10.32 1.32 12.39
CA VAL A 91 9.61 1.20 13.68
C VAL A 91 8.88 -0.13 13.86
N THR A 92 8.41 -0.78 12.79
CA THR A 92 7.80 -2.11 12.90
C THR A 92 8.84 -3.19 13.17
N GLU A 93 10.08 -3.08 12.68
CA GLU A 93 11.15 -3.99 13.06
C GLU A 93 11.50 -3.89 14.56
N LYS A 94 11.29 -2.71 15.16
CA LYS A 94 11.47 -2.52 16.60
C LYS A 94 10.28 -3.01 17.42
N TYR A 95 9.02 -2.83 16.98
CA TYR A 95 7.82 -3.03 17.82
C TYR A 95 6.67 -3.87 17.22
N GLY A 96 6.78 -4.22 15.94
CA GLY A 96 5.83 -5.04 15.20
C GLY A 96 5.89 -6.51 15.56
N VAL A 97 5.15 -7.32 14.82
CA VAL A 97 5.09 -8.79 15.04
C VAL A 97 6.44 -9.47 14.80
N GLU A 98 7.32 -8.83 14.02
CA GLU A 98 8.66 -9.31 13.72
C GLU A 98 9.68 -9.01 14.83
N SER A 99 9.31 -8.20 15.83
CA SER A 99 10.21 -7.84 16.92
C SER A 99 10.35 -8.99 17.91
N SER A 100 11.60 -9.41 18.14
CA SER A 100 11.94 -10.33 19.23
C SER A 100 12.11 -9.61 20.58
N ALA A 101 12.12 -8.28 20.58
CA ALA A 101 12.51 -7.47 21.74
C ALA A 101 11.33 -6.89 22.51
N ASN A 102 10.13 -6.85 21.92
CA ASN A 102 8.91 -6.46 22.62
C ASN A 102 7.66 -7.15 22.06
N GLU A 103 6.57 -7.02 22.83
CA GLU A 103 5.26 -7.55 22.48
C GLU A 103 4.20 -6.45 22.43
N THR A 104 4.58 -5.20 22.13
CA THR A 104 3.66 -4.06 22.10
C THR A 104 2.50 -4.30 21.15
N TRP A 105 2.75 -4.98 20.02
CA TRP A 105 1.72 -5.37 19.07
C TRP A 105 0.57 -6.17 19.70
N LYS A 106 0.82 -7.00 20.73
CA LYS A 106 -0.23 -7.78 21.41
C LYS A 106 -1.20 -6.89 22.18
N GLN A 107 -0.69 -5.83 22.79
CA GLN A 107 -1.50 -4.86 23.51
C GLN A 107 -2.37 -4.05 22.54
N VAL A 108 -1.79 -3.67 21.40
CA VAL A 108 -2.47 -2.91 20.35
C VAL A 108 -3.58 -3.73 19.66
N ALA A 109 -3.32 -5.02 19.41
CA ALA A 109 -4.28 -5.92 18.77
C ALA A 109 -5.46 -6.31 19.67
N ALA A 110 -5.34 -6.14 21.00
CA ALA A 110 -6.31 -6.64 21.95
C ALA A 110 -7.77 -6.19 21.65
N PRO A 111 -8.77 -7.06 21.91
CA PRO A 111 -10.17 -6.69 21.79
C PRO A 111 -10.53 -5.52 22.71
N THR A 112 -11.28 -4.56 22.17
CA THR A 112 -11.69 -3.32 22.86
C THR A 112 -13.16 -3.31 23.21
N GLY A 113 -14.00 -4.09 22.51
CA GLY A 113 -15.45 -4.12 22.69
C GLY A 113 -15.97 -5.26 23.58
N PRO A 114 -17.20 -5.14 24.10
CA PRO A 114 -17.89 -6.27 24.74
C PRO A 114 -18.15 -7.39 23.72
N LYS A 115 -18.22 -8.63 24.20
CA LYS A 115 -18.63 -9.78 23.36
C LYS A 115 -20.04 -9.56 22.81
N ARG A 116 -20.22 -9.88 21.53
CA ARG A 116 -21.47 -9.75 20.78
C ARG A 116 -21.99 -11.13 20.37
N SER A 117 -23.31 -11.23 20.22
CA SER A 117 -23.97 -12.49 19.84
C SER A 117 -23.95 -12.73 18.33
N GLN A 118 -23.78 -11.67 17.54
CA GLN A 118 -23.80 -11.72 16.08
C GLN A 118 -22.57 -12.45 15.53
N SER A 119 -22.83 -13.21 14.47
CA SER A 119 -21.86 -14.00 13.71
C SER A 119 -21.67 -13.40 12.32
N ILE A 120 -20.43 -13.35 11.84
CA ILE A 120 -20.05 -12.73 10.57
C ILE A 120 -19.18 -13.69 9.77
N GLY A 121 -19.61 -13.98 8.54
CA GLY A 121 -18.85 -14.77 7.58
C GLY A 121 -18.01 -13.88 6.69
N VAL A 122 -16.70 -14.10 6.66
CA VAL A 122 -15.78 -13.40 5.75
C VAL A 122 -15.31 -14.38 4.68
N ILE A 123 -15.53 -14.06 3.40
CA ILE A 123 -15.13 -14.91 2.27
C ILE A 123 -13.85 -14.35 1.66
N GLY A 124 -12.74 -15.09 1.78
CA GLY A 124 -11.40 -14.70 1.35
C GLY A 124 -10.51 -14.27 2.51
N GLY A 125 -9.39 -14.98 2.71
CA GLY A 125 -8.38 -14.74 3.73
C GLY A 125 -7.26 -13.79 3.29
N GLY A 126 -7.55 -12.90 2.33
CA GLY A 126 -6.63 -11.87 1.84
C GLY A 126 -6.63 -10.59 2.70
N PRO A 127 -5.96 -9.52 2.26
CA PRO A 127 -5.80 -8.29 3.05
C PRO A 127 -7.13 -7.64 3.47
N ALA A 128 -8.10 -7.52 2.55
CA ALA A 128 -9.41 -6.97 2.88
C ALA A 128 -10.17 -7.83 3.90
N GLY A 129 -10.23 -9.15 3.66
CA GLY A 129 -10.94 -10.07 4.54
C GLY A 129 -10.34 -10.11 5.94
N MET A 130 -9.02 -10.20 6.04
CA MET A 130 -8.33 -10.23 7.33
C MET A 130 -8.36 -8.90 8.07
N ALA A 131 -8.34 -7.75 7.37
CA ALA A 131 -8.55 -6.44 8.00
C ALA A 131 -9.98 -6.28 8.55
N CYS A 132 -10.98 -6.77 7.81
CA CYS A 132 -12.37 -6.81 8.28
C CYS A 132 -12.51 -7.72 9.50
N ALA A 133 -11.93 -8.92 9.44
CA ALA A 133 -11.95 -9.87 10.55
C ALA A 133 -11.27 -9.31 11.81
N HIS A 134 -10.13 -8.63 11.66
CA HIS A 134 -9.45 -7.95 12.76
C HIS A 134 -10.35 -6.92 13.46
N ASP A 135 -10.92 -5.97 12.72
CA ASP A 135 -11.71 -4.89 13.33
C ASP A 135 -13.01 -5.45 13.96
N LEU A 136 -13.68 -6.40 13.31
CA LEU A 136 -14.87 -7.07 13.86
C LEU A 136 -14.55 -7.90 15.11
N ALA A 137 -13.46 -8.67 15.12
CA ALA A 137 -13.05 -9.44 16.29
C ALA A 137 -12.70 -8.52 17.47
N ARG A 138 -12.06 -7.36 17.21
CA ARG A 138 -11.79 -6.36 18.26
C ARG A 138 -13.07 -5.73 18.82
N HIS A 139 -14.10 -5.60 18.00
CA HIS A 139 -15.45 -5.24 18.44
C HIS A 139 -16.24 -6.44 19.02
N GLY A 140 -15.62 -7.59 19.26
CA GLY A 140 -16.22 -8.70 20.00
C GLY A 140 -17.24 -9.54 19.23
N TYR A 141 -17.31 -9.41 17.90
CA TYR A 141 -18.13 -10.28 17.04
C TYR A 141 -17.52 -11.68 16.92
N GLN A 142 -18.35 -12.69 16.59
CA GLN A 142 -17.87 -14.01 16.19
C GLN A 142 -17.61 -13.98 14.69
N VAL A 143 -16.35 -14.20 14.28
CA VAL A 143 -15.95 -14.09 12.88
C VAL A 143 -15.44 -15.43 12.38
N SER A 144 -15.97 -15.90 11.24
CA SER A 144 -15.48 -17.08 10.53
C SER A 144 -14.98 -16.70 9.14
N VAL A 145 -13.70 -16.94 8.85
CA VAL A 145 -13.06 -16.69 7.55
C VAL A 145 -13.06 -17.98 6.72
N TYR A 146 -13.58 -17.91 5.50
CA TYR A 146 -13.60 -18.99 4.51
C TYR A 146 -12.56 -18.70 3.42
N GLU A 147 -11.49 -19.48 3.37
CA GLU A 147 -10.37 -19.29 2.46
C GLU A 147 -10.28 -20.45 1.47
N ALA A 148 -10.19 -20.12 0.18
CA ALA A 148 -10.21 -21.09 -0.91
C ALA A 148 -8.95 -21.97 -0.96
N THR A 149 -7.82 -21.47 -0.46
CA THR A 149 -6.53 -22.14 -0.47
C THR A 149 -6.20 -22.79 0.88
N ALA A 150 -5.08 -23.51 0.93
CA ALA A 150 -4.59 -24.14 2.16
C ALA A 150 -3.95 -23.15 3.15
N GLN A 151 -3.94 -21.85 2.84
CA GLN A 151 -3.18 -20.85 3.60
C GLN A 151 -3.89 -19.50 3.59
N LEU A 152 -3.77 -18.71 4.66
CA LEU A 152 -4.20 -17.31 4.68
C LEU A 152 -3.19 -16.40 3.95
N GLY A 153 -3.60 -15.15 3.71
CA GLY A 153 -2.75 -14.07 3.18
C GLY A 153 -3.12 -13.63 1.77
N GLY A 154 -3.91 -14.43 1.03
CA GLY A 154 -4.32 -14.11 -0.35
C GLY A 154 -3.15 -13.67 -1.22
N MET A 155 -3.32 -12.60 -2.01
CA MET A 155 -2.25 -12.09 -2.89
C MET A 155 -1.01 -11.56 -2.16
N MET A 156 -1.06 -11.26 -0.86
CA MET A 156 0.16 -10.96 -0.10
C MET A 156 1.09 -12.17 -0.03
N LYS A 157 0.52 -13.37 0.13
CA LYS A 157 1.28 -14.62 0.21
C LYS A 157 1.51 -15.25 -1.15
N LEU A 158 0.50 -15.20 -2.01
CA LEU A 158 0.48 -15.92 -3.28
C LEU A 158 1.01 -15.07 -4.46
N GLY A 159 0.84 -13.75 -4.42
CA GLY A 159 1.26 -12.85 -5.49
C GLY A 159 2.63 -12.23 -5.26
N ILE A 160 2.80 -11.60 -4.10
CA ILE A 160 4.03 -10.86 -3.79
C ILE A 160 5.18 -11.85 -3.55
N PRO A 161 6.31 -11.73 -4.27
CA PRO A 161 7.48 -12.57 -4.07
C PRO A 161 8.08 -12.47 -2.66
N GLU A 162 8.67 -13.57 -2.18
CA GLU A 162 9.23 -13.67 -0.83
C GLU A 162 10.39 -12.71 -0.57
N TYR A 163 11.21 -12.43 -1.59
CA TYR A 163 12.29 -11.45 -1.50
C TYR A 163 11.81 -9.99 -1.33
N ARG A 164 10.49 -9.73 -1.46
CA ARG A 164 9.84 -8.44 -1.13
C ARG A 164 9.05 -8.51 0.17
N LEU A 165 8.49 -9.68 0.49
CA LEU A 165 7.67 -9.89 1.69
C LEU A 165 7.95 -11.26 2.30
N ASP A 166 8.73 -11.24 3.39
CA ASP A 166 9.06 -12.42 4.18
C ASP A 166 7.81 -13.20 4.63
N ARG A 167 7.83 -14.52 4.44
CA ARG A 167 6.69 -15.40 4.75
C ARG A 167 6.50 -15.58 6.24
N THR A 168 7.59 -15.53 7.01
CA THR A 168 7.53 -15.68 8.48
C THR A 168 6.82 -14.49 9.10
N LEU A 169 7.17 -13.28 8.66
CA LEU A 169 6.54 -12.03 9.05
C LEU A 169 5.07 -11.96 8.65
N LEU A 170 4.76 -12.33 7.41
CA LEU A 170 3.37 -12.34 6.96
C LEU A 170 2.54 -13.34 7.78
N GLN A 171 3.09 -14.51 8.08
CA GLN A 171 2.41 -15.48 8.93
C GLN A 171 2.19 -14.93 10.34
N ALA A 172 3.18 -14.24 10.93
CA ALA A 172 3.04 -13.61 12.24
C ALA A 172 1.96 -12.50 12.28
N GLU A 173 1.83 -11.69 11.21
CA GLU A 173 0.75 -10.70 11.06
C GLU A 173 -0.63 -11.38 11.01
N LEU A 174 -0.75 -12.48 10.27
CA LEU A 174 -1.99 -13.24 10.15
C LEU A 174 -2.35 -13.94 11.46
N ASP A 175 -1.38 -14.57 12.11
CA ASP A 175 -1.55 -15.25 13.39
C ASP A 175 -1.99 -14.25 14.47
N ALA A 176 -1.45 -13.04 14.49
CA ALA A 176 -1.88 -11.97 15.39
C ALA A 176 -3.38 -11.63 15.25
N ILE A 177 -3.96 -11.76 14.04
CA ILE A 177 -5.39 -11.56 13.79
C ILE A 177 -6.18 -12.81 14.20
N VAL A 178 -5.68 -14.01 13.86
CA VAL A 178 -6.33 -15.28 14.22
C VAL A 178 -6.43 -15.44 15.75
N ASP A 179 -5.39 -15.03 16.48
CA ASP A 179 -5.31 -15.05 17.94
C ASP A 179 -6.37 -14.18 18.64
N LEU A 180 -7.06 -13.29 17.91
CA LEU A 180 -8.25 -12.57 18.40
C LEU A 180 -9.49 -13.47 18.55
N GLY A 181 -9.39 -14.74 18.13
CA GLY A 181 -10.48 -15.72 18.16
C GLY A 181 -11.23 -15.83 16.84
N VAL A 182 -10.59 -15.47 15.71
CA VAL A 182 -11.16 -15.63 14.37
C VAL A 182 -11.14 -17.12 14.01
N GLU A 183 -12.29 -17.69 13.65
CA GLU A 183 -12.38 -19.06 13.15
C GLU A 183 -11.95 -19.09 11.68
N VAL A 184 -11.09 -20.04 11.31
CA VAL A 184 -10.54 -20.12 9.94
C VAL A 184 -10.89 -21.46 9.31
N HIS A 185 -11.53 -21.41 8.14
CA HIS A 185 -11.86 -22.55 7.30
C HIS A 185 -11.03 -22.49 6.00
N LEU A 186 -9.88 -23.16 6.01
CA LEU A 186 -9.01 -23.32 4.84
C LEU A 186 -9.58 -24.35 3.85
N ASN A 187 -9.08 -24.36 2.63
CA ASN A 187 -9.50 -25.27 1.55
C ASN A 187 -11.03 -25.28 1.34
N THR A 188 -11.66 -24.12 1.51
CA THR A 188 -13.12 -23.96 1.43
C THR A 188 -13.42 -22.96 0.32
N ARG A 189 -13.46 -23.45 -0.94
CA ARG A 189 -13.70 -22.61 -2.11
C ARG A 189 -15.19 -22.36 -2.30
N LEU A 190 -15.56 -21.07 -2.36
CA LEU A 190 -16.92 -20.65 -2.71
C LEU A 190 -17.32 -21.19 -4.09
N GLY A 191 -18.55 -21.67 -4.22
CA GLY A 191 -19.10 -22.22 -5.47
C GLY A 191 -18.70 -23.67 -5.76
N ARG A 192 -17.69 -24.21 -5.05
CA ARG A 192 -17.26 -25.61 -5.17
C ARG A 192 -17.51 -26.41 -3.89
N ASP A 193 -16.95 -25.96 -2.78
CA ASP A 193 -16.96 -26.68 -1.50
C ASP A 193 -18.07 -26.16 -0.57
N ILE A 194 -18.47 -24.89 -0.74
CA ILE A 194 -19.57 -24.26 -0.03
C ILE A 194 -20.31 -23.30 -0.96
N SER A 195 -21.64 -23.25 -0.87
CA SER A 195 -22.43 -22.28 -1.64
C SER A 195 -22.53 -20.93 -0.91
N PHE A 196 -22.82 -19.86 -1.66
CA PHE A 196 -23.04 -18.54 -1.09
C PHE A 196 -24.23 -18.53 -0.10
N ASP A 197 -25.32 -19.23 -0.43
CA ASP A 197 -26.49 -19.34 0.46
C ASP A 197 -26.16 -20.12 1.75
N ASP A 198 -25.30 -21.14 1.69
CA ASP A 198 -24.87 -21.85 2.89
C ASP A 198 -24.19 -20.90 3.87
N ILE A 199 -23.26 -20.07 3.40
CA ILE A 199 -22.57 -19.07 4.24
C ILE A 199 -23.58 -18.07 4.80
N ARG A 200 -24.45 -17.52 3.95
CA ARG A 200 -25.47 -16.54 4.37
C ARG A 200 -26.47 -17.12 5.38
N SER A 201 -26.74 -18.41 5.34
CA SER A 201 -27.62 -19.08 6.31
C SER A 201 -26.97 -19.32 7.67
N ARG A 202 -25.62 -19.31 7.75
CA ARG A 202 -24.85 -19.56 8.97
C ARG A 202 -24.54 -18.30 9.76
N HIS A 203 -24.55 -17.15 9.12
CA HIS A 203 -24.07 -15.89 9.69
C HIS A 203 -25.13 -14.79 9.61
N ASP A 204 -25.08 -13.86 10.54
CA ASP A 204 -25.96 -12.68 10.57
C ASP A 204 -25.59 -11.65 9.49
N ALA A 205 -24.31 -11.61 9.08
CA ALA A 205 -23.80 -10.79 7.99
C ALA A 205 -22.66 -11.51 7.23
N VAL A 206 -22.42 -11.09 5.99
CA VAL A 206 -21.35 -11.62 5.13
C VAL A 206 -20.52 -10.50 4.52
N PHE A 207 -19.19 -10.66 4.54
CA PHE A 207 -18.25 -9.84 3.78
C PHE A 207 -17.59 -10.64 2.66
N VAL A 208 -17.66 -10.17 1.42
CA VAL A 208 -17.11 -10.83 0.24
C VAL A 208 -15.81 -10.14 -0.19
N ALA A 209 -14.68 -10.82 0.01
CA ALA A 209 -13.33 -10.33 -0.25
C ALA A 209 -12.47 -11.36 -1.01
N ILE A 210 -13.06 -12.01 -2.01
CA ILE A 210 -12.44 -13.11 -2.79
C ILE A 210 -11.26 -12.70 -3.67
N GLY A 211 -11.04 -11.39 -3.85
CA GLY A 211 -9.91 -10.83 -4.61
C GLY A 211 -9.93 -11.11 -6.12
N ALA A 212 -8.92 -10.60 -6.83
CA ALA A 212 -8.72 -10.84 -8.26
C ALA A 212 -7.60 -11.88 -8.49
N SER A 213 -7.93 -13.16 -8.31
CA SER A 213 -6.97 -14.28 -8.34
C SER A 213 -6.78 -14.92 -9.72
N LEU A 214 -7.52 -14.49 -10.75
CA LEU A 214 -7.40 -15.03 -12.11
C LEU A 214 -6.55 -14.13 -13.00
N GLY A 215 -5.66 -14.71 -13.80
CA GLY A 215 -4.89 -13.98 -14.82
C GLY A 215 -5.67 -13.78 -16.12
N ARG A 216 -5.58 -12.58 -16.72
CA ARG A 216 -6.11 -12.32 -18.06
C ARG A 216 -5.18 -12.89 -19.13
N GLY A 217 -5.77 -13.46 -20.18
CA GLY A 217 -5.06 -13.83 -21.40
C GLY A 217 -5.15 -12.73 -22.46
N LEU A 218 -4.48 -12.96 -23.58
CA LEU A 218 -4.66 -12.18 -24.81
C LEU A 218 -5.16 -13.10 -25.91
N ASP A 219 -6.17 -12.66 -26.65
CA ASP A 219 -6.66 -13.36 -27.83
C ASP A 219 -5.74 -13.04 -29.03
N LEU A 220 -4.63 -13.77 -29.11
CA LEU A 220 -3.60 -13.63 -30.14
C LEU A 220 -3.34 -14.97 -30.81
N GLU A 221 -2.87 -14.94 -32.06
CA GLU A 221 -2.33 -16.13 -32.70
C GLU A 221 -1.17 -16.69 -31.85
N GLY A 222 -1.19 -18.00 -31.61
CA GLY A 222 -0.18 -18.70 -30.81
C GLY A 222 -0.37 -18.65 -29.28
N HIS A 223 -1.45 -18.05 -28.76
CA HIS A 223 -1.66 -17.93 -27.30
C HIS A 223 -1.84 -19.25 -26.55
N GLU A 224 -2.14 -20.35 -27.24
CA GLU A 224 -2.29 -21.70 -26.67
C GLU A 224 -0.98 -22.51 -26.71
N ALA A 225 0.12 -21.93 -27.23
CA ALA A 225 1.40 -22.64 -27.35
C ALA A 225 2.00 -22.95 -25.96
N ASP A 226 2.70 -24.08 -25.89
CA ASP A 226 3.52 -24.45 -24.73
C ASP A 226 4.65 -23.43 -24.54
N GLY A 227 4.78 -22.90 -23.32
CA GLY A 227 5.63 -21.75 -22.99
C GLY A 227 4.88 -20.41 -22.83
N VAL A 228 3.55 -20.37 -23.05
CA VAL A 228 2.72 -19.20 -22.74
C VAL A 228 2.14 -19.31 -21.34
N LEU A 229 2.55 -18.41 -20.44
CA LEU A 229 2.12 -18.38 -19.04
C LEU A 229 1.37 -17.09 -18.74
N LYS A 230 0.44 -17.13 -17.78
CA LYS A 230 -0.13 -15.92 -17.19
C LYS A 230 0.65 -15.56 -15.93
N ALA A 231 1.00 -14.29 -15.76
CA ALA A 231 1.83 -13.83 -14.66
C ALA A 231 1.25 -14.20 -13.28
N ILE A 232 -0.07 -14.12 -13.12
CA ILE A 232 -0.71 -14.45 -11.84
C ILE A 232 -0.56 -15.94 -11.52
N GLU A 233 -0.81 -16.82 -12.47
CA GLU A 233 -0.67 -18.26 -12.28
C GLU A 233 0.79 -18.65 -12.05
N PHE A 234 1.71 -18.03 -12.81
CA PHE A 234 3.16 -18.19 -12.63
C PHE A 234 3.61 -17.79 -11.22
N LEU A 235 3.26 -16.58 -10.76
CA LEU A 235 3.63 -16.08 -9.44
C LEU A 235 3.01 -16.91 -8.30
N ILE A 236 1.73 -17.28 -8.42
CA ILE A 236 1.06 -18.14 -7.42
C ILE A 236 1.79 -19.47 -7.30
N ASN A 237 2.10 -20.12 -8.42
CA ASN A 237 2.77 -21.41 -8.41
C ASN A 237 4.19 -21.29 -7.84
N ALA A 238 4.97 -20.29 -8.30
CA ALA A 238 6.31 -20.03 -7.79
C ALA A 238 6.29 -19.80 -6.27
N ASN A 239 5.43 -18.91 -5.77
CA ASN A 239 5.32 -18.59 -4.35
C ASN A 239 4.80 -19.76 -3.49
N GLN A 240 4.17 -20.76 -4.09
CA GLN A 240 3.76 -22.00 -3.42
C GLN A 240 4.87 -23.07 -3.43
N GLY A 241 6.02 -22.77 -4.03
CA GLY A 241 7.14 -23.71 -4.16
C GLY A 241 6.94 -24.74 -5.28
N PHE A 242 5.98 -24.52 -6.18
CA PHE A 242 5.83 -25.37 -7.36
C PHE A 242 6.87 -24.99 -8.41
N GLU A 243 7.51 -26.01 -8.97
CA GLU A 243 8.37 -25.84 -10.13
C GLU A 243 7.52 -25.47 -11.36
N VAL A 244 7.77 -24.29 -11.93
CA VAL A 244 7.15 -23.85 -13.17
C VAL A 244 8.19 -23.92 -14.28
N ASP A 245 7.87 -24.66 -15.34
CA ASP A 245 8.78 -24.79 -16.49
C ASP A 245 8.79 -23.48 -17.29
N ILE A 246 9.97 -22.86 -17.32
CA ILE A 246 10.29 -21.69 -18.14
C ILE A 246 11.60 -21.99 -18.88
N GLY A 247 11.82 -21.44 -20.06
CA GLY A 247 13.10 -21.56 -20.74
C GLY A 247 14.09 -20.47 -20.38
N ASP A 248 15.15 -20.36 -21.17
CA ASP A 248 16.28 -19.46 -20.90
C ASP A 248 16.01 -18.03 -21.38
N ARG A 249 15.08 -17.84 -22.32
CA ARG A 249 14.76 -16.55 -22.94
C ARG A 249 13.30 -16.20 -22.72
N VAL A 250 13.03 -15.42 -21.69
CA VAL A 250 11.68 -15.08 -21.25
C VAL A 250 11.31 -13.66 -21.71
N VAL A 251 10.12 -13.52 -22.29
CA VAL A 251 9.50 -12.22 -22.55
C VAL A 251 8.29 -12.02 -21.65
N VAL A 252 8.30 -10.94 -20.85
CA VAL A 252 7.16 -10.53 -20.02
C VAL A 252 6.41 -9.39 -20.69
N ILE A 253 5.09 -9.53 -20.86
CA ILE A 253 4.23 -8.54 -21.49
C ILE A 253 3.46 -7.79 -20.41
N GLY A 254 3.81 -6.52 -20.18
CA GLY A 254 3.11 -5.63 -19.24
C GLY A 254 4.04 -4.59 -18.60
N GLY A 255 3.47 -3.43 -18.24
CA GLY A 255 4.23 -2.32 -17.66
C GLY A 255 4.04 -2.08 -16.15
N GLY A 256 3.22 -2.89 -15.47
CA GLY A 256 2.91 -2.71 -14.04
C GLY A 256 3.77 -3.54 -13.09
N ASP A 257 3.57 -3.38 -11.78
CA ASP A 257 4.33 -4.09 -10.74
C ASP A 257 4.29 -5.63 -10.88
N VAL A 258 3.15 -6.19 -11.30
CA VAL A 258 3.02 -7.64 -11.57
C VAL A 258 4.00 -8.11 -12.65
N ALA A 259 4.26 -7.28 -13.66
CA ALA A 259 5.23 -7.60 -14.70
C ALA A 259 6.66 -7.56 -14.15
N MET A 260 6.97 -6.60 -13.27
CA MET A 260 8.26 -6.52 -12.60
C MET A 260 8.50 -7.73 -11.70
N ASP A 261 7.51 -8.09 -10.87
CA ASP A 261 7.58 -9.28 -10.02
C ASP A 261 7.76 -10.54 -10.86
N ALA A 262 6.97 -10.72 -11.93
CA ALA A 262 7.10 -11.88 -12.81
C ALA A 262 8.48 -11.96 -13.48
N ALA A 263 9.01 -10.83 -13.98
CA ALA A 263 10.33 -10.77 -14.61
C ALA A 263 11.45 -11.10 -13.61
N ARG A 264 11.40 -10.52 -12.41
CA ARG A 264 12.40 -10.72 -11.35
C ARG A 264 12.31 -12.14 -10.74
N THR A 265 11.11 -12.72 -10.65
CA THR A 265 10.93 -14.13 -10.26
C THR A 265 11.45 -15.08 -11.34
N ALA A 266 11.24 -14.79 -12.63
CA ALA A 266 11.76 -15.61 -13.72
C ALA A 266 13.30 -15.70 -13.71
N LEU A 267 14.00 -14.65 -13.27
CA LEU A 267 15.45 -14.65 -13.05
C LEU A 267 15.92 -15.56 -11.88
N ARG A 268 15.03 -16.09 -11.04
CA ARG A 268 15.34 -16.77 -9.75
C ARG A 268 14.80 -18.22 -9.64
N ARG A 269 14.52 -18.88 -10.77
CA ARG A 269 13.78 -20.16 -10.90
C ARG A 269 14.12 -21.28 -9.89
N ASP A 270 15.37 -21.72 -9.77
CA ASP A 270 15.69 -23.01 -9.15
C ASP A 270 15.52 -23.02 -7.62
N GLU A 271 15.46 -21.86 -6.98
CA GLU A 271 15.44 -21.75 -5.50
C GLU A 271 14.02 -21.92 -4.90
N TYR A 272 12.96 -21.74 -5.70
CA TYR A 272 11.60 -22.06 -5.28
C TYR A 272 11.32 -23.57 -5.27
N GLY A 273 12.09 -24.38 -6.01
CA GLY A 273 11.94 -25.84 -6.10
C GLY A 273 12.60 -26.64 -4.97
N GLU A 274 13.56 -26.06 -4.25
CA GLU A 274 14.26 -26.73 -3.13
C GLU A 274 13.57 -26.56 -1.76
N ALA A 275 12.52 -25.73 -1.67
CA ALA A 275 11.77 -25.49 -0.43
C ALA A 275 10.78 -26.63 -0.07
N GLY A 276 11.23 -27.89 -0.14
CA GLY A 276 10.66 -28.98 0.64
C GLY A 276 11.10 -28.89 2.10
N PRO A 277 10.42 -29.56 3.07
CA PRO A 277 10.71 -29.38 4.49
C PRO A 277 12.11 -29.90 4.81
N THR A 278 13.08 -29.00 4.96
CA THR A 278 14.43 -29.36 5.39
C THR A 278 14.44 -29.48 6.91
N THR A 279 14.58 -30.73 7.33
CA THR A 279 14.97 -31.19 8.66
C THR A 279 16.13 -30.40 9.25
N GLU A 280 16.03 -30.17 10.57
CA GLU A 280 16.97 -29.56 11.50
C GLU A 280 18.45 -29.68 11.10
N ILE A 281 19.15 -28.54 10.98
CA ILE A 281 20.62 -28.49 10.90
C ILE A 281 21.15 -28.22 12.31
N GLU A 282 21.81 -29.22 12.90
CA GLU A 282 22.55 -29.08 14.16
C GLU A 282 23.77 -28.16 14.01
N ALA A 283 24.03 -27.42 15.09
CA ALA A 283 25.07 -26.42 15.19
C ALA A 283 26.47 -27.02 15.41
N SER A 284 27.16 -27.42 14.34
CA SER A 284 28.63 -27.43 14.31
C SER A 284 29.13 -27.56 12.88
N ASP A 285 29.55 -26.45 12.27
CA ASP A 285 30.72 -26.37 11.38
C ASP A 285 30.89 -24.94 10.86
N ARG A 286 31.31 -24.04 11.76
CA ARG A 286 31.93 -22.77 11.39
C ARG A 286 33.43 -23.01 11.23
N ASN A 287 33.90 -23.21 10.00
CA ASN A 287 35.19 -22.71 9.47
C ASN A 287 35.60 -23.42 8.16
N VAL A 288 35.05 -22.98 7.02
CA VAL A 288 35.78 -22.94 5.72
C VAL A 288 35.22 -21.77 4.90
N MET A 289 35.50 -20.55 5.32
CA MET A 289 35.12 -19.34 4.58
C MET A 289 36.40 -18.75 3.99
N THR A 290 36.70 -19.06 2.72
CA THR A 290 37.46 -18.23 1.74
C THR A 290 37.52 -18.90 0.35
N GLU A 291 37.34 -20.23 0.22
CA GLU A 291 37.45 -20.92 -1.09
C GLU A 291 36.09 -21.20 -1.80
N ALA A 292 34.95 -20.97 -1.13
CA ALA A 292 33.61 -21.14 -1.71
C ALA A 292 33.11 -19.92 -2.52
N LEU A 293 33.79 -18.77 -2.42
CA LEU A 293 33.37 -17.51 -3.06
C LEU A 293 33.67 -17.46 -4.57
N ASP A 294 34.65 -18.22 -5.07
CA ASP A 294 34.92 -18.33 -6.51
C ASP A 294 34.06 -19.41 -7.18
N ALA A 295 33.58 -20.42 -6.44
CA ALA A 295 32.58 -21.37 -6.94
C ALA A 295 31.18 -20.74 -7.01
N ALA A 296 30.85 -19.83 -6.09
CA ALA A 296 29.59 -19.08 -6.07
C ALA A 296 29.42 -18.12 -7.28
N ARG A 297 30.52 -17.63 -7.87
CA ARG A 297 30.51 -16.86 -9.13
C ARG A 297 30.16 -17.69 -10.37
N THR A 298 30.12 -19.01 -10.25
CA THR A 298 29.67 -19.92 -11.31
C THR A 298 28.32 -20.58 -11.00
N ALA A 299 27.75 -20.29 -9.83
CA ALA A 299 26.38 -20.62 -9.45
C ALA A 299 25.54 -19.33 -9.36
N THR A 300 25.67 -18.48 -10.38
CA THR A 300 25.09 -17.13 -10.44
C THR A 300 23.83 -17.18 -11.30
N ARG A 301 22.67 -16.82 -10.72
CA ARG A 301 21.31 -16.80 -11.32
C ARG A 301 20.88 -18.16 -11.90
N GLN A 302 20.41 -19.05 -11.04
CA GLN A 302 19.77 -20.29 -11.48
C GLN A 302 18.31 -20.05 -11.92
N GLY A 303 18.11 -19.11 -12.86
CA GLY A 303 16.83 -18.76 -13.49
C GLY A 303 17.02 -18.45 -14.98
N ALA A 304 16.04 -17.84 -15.63
CA ALA A 304 16.16 -17.51 -17.05
C ALA A 304 17.43 -16.67 -17.33
N ALA A 305 18.16 -17.02 -18.39
CA ALA A 305 19.41 -16.35 -18.75
C ALA A 305 19.19 -14.94 -19.31
N ASP A 306 18.08 -14.72 -20.01
CA ASP A 306 17.67 -13.44 -20.58
C ASP A 306 16.18 -13.20 -20.29
N VAL A 307 15.88 -12.08 -19.65
CA VAL A 307 14.51 -11.64 -19.37
C VAL A 307 14.30 -10.26 -19.98
N THR A 308 13.34 -10.18 -20.89
CA THR A 308 12.93 -8.94 -21.54
C THR A 308 11.50 -8.58 -21.15
N VAL A 309 11.29 -7.38 -20.64
CA VAL A 309 9.96 -6.80 -20.42
C VAL A 309 9.60 -5.91 -21.61
N ILE A 310 8.41 -6.12 -22.18
CA ILE A 310 7.82 -5.22 -23.16
C ILE A 310 6.64 -4.46 -22.55
N SER A 311 6.53 -3.17 -22.89
CA SER A 311 5.46 -2.28 -22.42
C SER A 311 4.85 -1.49 -23.57
N LEU A 312 3.54 -1.27 -23.52
CA LEU A 312 2.86 -0.36 -24.45
C LEU A 312 3.30 1.08 -24.20
N GLU A 313 3.48 1.37 -22.93
CA GLU A 313 3.91 2.62 -22.34
C GLU A 313 5.36 2.93 -22.72
N SER A 314 5.66 4.22 -22.86
CA SER A 314 7.02 4.71 -22.72
C SER A 314 7.51 4.54 -21.29
N GLU A 315 8.82 4.65 -21.11
CA GLU A 315 9.46 4.59 -19.80
C GLU A 315 8.80 5.51 -18.74
N SER A 316 8.47 6.74 -19.10
CA SER A 316 7.85 7.72 -18.19
C SER A 316 6.35 7.49 -17.95
N GLU A 317 5.71 6.63 -18.74
CA GLU A 317 4.28 6.32 -18.66
C GLU A 317 4.02 4.98 -17.96
N MET A 318 5.06 4.23 -17.59
CA MET A 318 4.92 2.90 -17.00
C MET A 318 4.15 2.95 -15.67
N PRO A 319 3.14 2.07 -15.48
CA PRO A 319 2.40 2.01 -14.22
C PRO A 319 3.20 1.46 -13.03
N ALA A 320 4.28 0.71 -13.29
CA ALA A 320 5.11 0.16 -12.22
C ALA A 320 5.73 1.27 -11.36
N SER A 321 5.85 1.02 -10.06
CA SER A 321 6.48 1.99 -9.17
C SER A 321 7.94 2.26 -9.59
N PRO A 322 8.44 3.51 -9.47
CA PRO A 322 9.81 3.84 -9.87
C PRO A 322 10.87 2.96 -9.20
N PHE A 323 10.61 2.55 -7.97
CA PHE A 323 11.47 1.65 -7.22
C PHE A 323 11.56 0.25 -7.85
N GLU A 324 10.43 -0.36 -8.22
CA GLU A 324 10.43 -1.70 -8.83
C GLU A 324 11.11 -1.69 -10.20
N LEU A 325 10.96 -0.61 -10.97
CA LEU A 325 11.67 -0.42 -12.24
C LEU A 325 13.19 -0.33 -12.04
N GLU A 326 13.64 0.43 -11.04
CA GLU A 326 15.07 0.56 -10.75
C GLU A 326 15.67 -0.77 -10.29
N GLU A 327 14.95 -1.52 -9.45
CA GLU A 327 15.40 -2.83 -8.98
C GLU A 327 15.45 -3.87 -10.10
N ALA A 328 14.50 -3.84 -11.03
CA ALA A 328 14.53 -4.68 -12.22
C ALA A 328 15.74 -4.35 -13.12
N ARG A 329 16.10 -3.06 -13.25
CA ARG A 329 17.29 -2.63 -14.01
C ARG A 329 18.60 -3.04 -13.36
N HIS A 330 18.69 -2.92 -12.03
CA HIS A 330 19.84 -3.41 -11.27
C HIS A 330 20.06 -4.91 -11.45
N GLU A 331 19.00 -5.66 -11.75
CA GLU A 331 19.04 -7.09 -12.03
C GLU A 331 19.26 -7.42 -13.53
N GLU A 332 19.59 -6.40 -14.34
CA GLU A 332 19.88 -6.48 -15.77
C GLU A 332 18.70 -6.97 -16.64
N ILE A 333 17.46 -6.77 -16.17
CA ILE A 333 16.27 -7.01 -16.99
C ILE A 333 16.24 -6.00 -18.14
N ARG A 334 16.06 -6.50 -19.37
CA ARG A 334 15.97 -5.67 -20.57
C ARG A 334 14.57 -5.11 -20.73
N PHE A 335 14.46 -3.84 -21.10
CA PHE A 335 13.18 -3.20 -21.39
C PHE A 335 13.06 -2.84 -22.88
N VAL A 336 11.89 -3.08 -23.46
CA VAL A 336 11.51 -2.61 -24.79
C VAL A 336 10.18 -1.88 -24.71
N HIS A 337 10.26 -0.56 -24.59
CA HIS A 337 9.11 0.32 -24.49
C HIS A 337 8.45 0.59 -25.85
N ARG A 338 7.21 1.11 -25.81
CA ARG A 338 6.41 1.42 -27.02
C ARG A 338 6.26 0.21 -27.95
N ARG A 339 6.07 -0.99 -27.37
CA ARG A 339 5.87 -2.24 -28.11
C ARG A 339 4.68 -3.02 -27.57
N GLY A 340 3.78 -3.41 -28.47
CA GLY A 340 2.67 -4.30 -28.18
C GLY A 340 2.81 -5.65 -28.88
N PRO A 341 2.22 -6.73 -28.34
CA PRO A 341 2.25 -8.03 -28.98
C PRO A 341 1.33 -8.07 -30.21
N ALA A 342 1.84 -8.58 -31.33
CA ALA A 342 1.06 -8.84 -32.54
C ALA A 342 0.64 -10.31 -32.64
N ARG A 343 1.59 -11.24 -32.38
CA ARG A 343 1.32 -12.67 -32.26
C ARG A 343 2.48 -13.41 -31.60
N ILE A 344 2.19 -14.58 -31.06
CA ILE A 344 3.18 -15.49 -30.48
C ILE A 344 3.58 -16.49 -31.56
N LEU A 345 4.88 -16.59 -31.83
CA LEU A 345 5.43 -17.51 -32.83
C LEU A 345 5.67 -18.87 -32.17
N ALA A 346 5.13 -19.92 -32.77
CA ALA A 346 5.26 -21.28 -32.27
C ALA A 346 5.70 -22.27 -33.36
N GLU A 347 6.61 -23.17 -33.01
CA GLU A 347 7.04 -24.32 -33.82
C GLU A 347 6.77 -25.60 -33.04
N ASP A 348 6.17 -26.61 -33.68
CA ASP A 348 5.77 -27.87 -33.04
C ASP A 348 4.93 -27.69 -31.75
N GLY A 349 4.16 -26.59 -31.68
CA GLY A 349 3.32 -26.25 -30.54
C GLY A 349 4.05 -25.58 -29.38
N LYS A 350 5.34 -25.25 -29.51
CA LYS A 350 6.16 -24.57 -28.50
C LYS A 350 6.53 -23.16 -28.94
N VAL A 351 6.60 -22.23 -28.00
CA VAL A 351 7.03 -20.84 -28.24
C VAL A 351 8.46 -20.81 -28.76
N VAL A 352 8.69 -20.04 -29.83
CA VAL A 352 10.03 -19.74 -30.39
C VAL A 352 10.31 -18.23 -30.53
N GLY A 353 9.29 -17.39 -30.34
CA GLY A 353 9.43 -15.94 -30.35
C GLY A 353 8.12 -15.19 -30.15
N LEU A 354 8.24 -13.87 -29.97
CA LEU A 354 7.14 -12.94 -29.92
C LEU A 354 7.29 -11.90 -31.04
N GLU A 355 6.31 -11.81 -31.92
CA GLU A 355 6.22 -10.71 -32.87
C GLU A 355 5.54 -9.52 -32.19
N THR A 356 6.19 -8.36 -32.25
CA THR A 356 5.74 -7.11 -31.64
C THR A 356 5.60 -6.02 -32.69
N ILE A 357 4.72 -5.07 -32.42
CA ILE A 357 4.46 -3.89 -33.26
C ILE A 357 4.65 -2.61 -32.45
N ALA A 358 5.05 -1.53 -33.11
CA ALA A 358 5.24 -0.24 -32.46
C ALA A 358 3.92 0.32 -31.92
N VAL A 359 4.00 0.98 -30.77
CA VAL A 359 2.90 1.74 -30.17
C VAL A 359 3.17 3.22 -30.39
N THR A 360 2.27 3.91 -31.08
CA THR A 360 2.41 5.35 -31.38
C THR A 360 1.83 6.21 -30.25
N SER A 361 0.80 5.73 -29.58
CA SER A 361 0.15 6.38 -28.44
C SER A 361 -0.47 5.31 -27.54
N VAL A 362 -0.53 5.55 -26.22
CA VAL A 362 -1.22 4.66 -25.27
C VAL A 362 -2.55 5.26 -24.81
N PHE A 363 -2.58 6.59 -24.68
CA PHE A 363 -3.72 7.34 -24.19
C PHE A 363 -4.25 8.27 -25.29
N ASP A 364 -5.56 8.45 -25.34
CA ASP A 364 -6.20 9.46 -26.18
C ASP A 364 -6.00 10.89 -25.60
N ALA A 365 -6.54 11.90 -26.29
CA ALA A 365 -6.45 13.29 -25.87
C ALA A 365 -7.14 13.60 -24.53
N ASP A 366 -8.07 12.74 -24.10
CA ASP A 366 -8.77 12.84 -22.82
C ASP A 366 -8.06 12.03 -21.70
N GLY A 367 -6.89 11.43 -21.99
CA GLY A 367 -6.12 10.62 -21.07
C GLY A 367 -6.68 9.21 -20.85
N ARG A 368 -7.63 8.76 -21.68
CA ARG A 368 -8.20 7.41 -21.57
C ARG A 368 -7.30 6.41 -22.28
N PHE A 369 -7.19 5.22 -21.70
CA PHE A 369 -6.42 4.12 -22.29
C PHE A 369 -7.03 3.70 -23.63
N ALA A 370 -6.32 4.00 -24.72
CA ALA A 370 -6.73 3.79 -26.10
C ALA A 370 -5.47 3.65 -26.98
N PRO A 371 -4.76 2.51 -26.91
CA PRO A 371 -3.48 2.37 -27.59
C PRO A 371 -3.64 2.33 -29.11
N GLU A 372 -2.78 3.07 -29.81
CA GLU A 372 -2.66 3.05 -31.27
C GLU A 372 -1.34 2.39 -31.67
N PHE A 373 -1.40 1.60 -32.74
CA PHE A 373 -0.28 0.78 -33.21
C PHE A 373 0.13 1.16 -34.63
N ASP A 374 1.41 1.00 -34.93
CA ASP A 374 1.96 1.03 -36.29
C ASP A 374 2.40 -0.39 -36.69
N PRO A 375 1.56 -1.13 -37.45
CA PRO A 375 1.90 -2.48 -37.91
C PRO A 375 3.06 -2.53 -38.91
N ALA A 376 3.46 -1.40 -39.51
CA ALA A 376 4.58 -1.36 -40.44
C ALA A 376 5.94 -1.45 -39.70
N ASP A 377 5.99 -1.04 -38.43
CA ASP A 377 7.13 -1.22 -37.55
C ASP A 377 6.94 -2.47 -36.69
N SER A 378 7.21 -3.64 -37.29
CA SER A 378 7.18 -4.95 -36.66
C SER A 378 8.59 -5.47 -36.35
N MET A 379 8.78 -6.13 -35.20
CA MET A 379 10.00 -6.86 -34.89
C MET A 379 9.71 -8.17 -34.17
N VAL A 380 10.61 -9.14 -34.31
CA VAL A 380 10.54 -10.41 -33.60
C VAL A 380 11.59 -10.43 -32.49
N ILE A 381 11.15 -10.78 -31.29
CA ILE A 381 12.00 -11.06 -30.14
C ILE A 381 12.03 -12.59 -30.00
N GLU A 382 13.19 -13.21 -30.17
CA GLU A 382 13.33 -14.65 -29.96
C GLU A 382 13.20 -14.98 -28.47
N CYS A 383 12.33 -15.92 -28.13
CA CYS A 383 12.06 -16.32 -26.76
C CYS A 383 11.51 -17.75 -26.76
N ASP A 384 11.65 -18.45 -25.64
CA ASP A 384 11.06 -19.77 -25.42
C ASP A 384 9.87 -19.72 -24.45
N THR A 385 9.70 -18.59 -23.76
CA THR A 385 8.63 -18.37 -22.78
C THR A 385 8.06 -16.98 -22.93
N VAL A 386 6.72 -16.87 -22.91
CA VAL A 386 6.00 -15.59 -22.87
C VAL A 386 5.14 -15.55 -21.61
N ILE A 387 5.34 -14.56 -20.75
CA ILE A 387 4.55 -14.35 -19.53
C ILE A 387 3.62 -13.14 -19.73
N LEU A 388 2.32 -13.37 -19.67
CA LEU A 388 1.27 -12.36 -19.84
C LEU A 388 0.94 -11.69 -18.51
N ALA A 389 1.37 -10.44 -18.33
CA ALA A 389 1.07 -9.59 -17.17
C ALA A 389 0.08 -8.47 -17.54
N VAL A 390 -1.00 -8.83 -18.22
CA VAL A 390 -1.98 -7.89 -18.82
C VAL A 390 -3.24 -7.65 -17.97
N GLY A 391 -3.15 -7.99 -16.68
CA GLY A 391 -4.19 -7.71 -15.69
C GLY A 391 -4.81 -8.96 -15.05
N GLN A 392 -5.68 -8.70 -14.07
CA GLN A 392 -6.32 -9.73 -13.26
C GLN A 392 -7.85 -9.70 -13.42
N ALA A 393 -8.49 -10.79 -13.03
CA ALA A 393 -9.94 -10.96 -13.05
C ALA A 393 -10.42 -11.66 -11.78
N ILE A 394 -11.72 -11.49 -11.49
CA ILE A 394 -12.38 -12.04 -10.31
C ILE A 394 -13.22 -13.24 -10.75
N ASP A 395 -13.19 -14.30 -9.95
CA ASP A 395 -14.03 -15.48 -10.13
C ASP A 395 -15.47 -15.18 -9.68
N VAL A 396 -16.19 -14.35 -10.44
CA VAL A 396 -17.58 -13.98 -10.12
C VAL A 396 -18.54 -15.16 -10.27
N GLU A 397 -18.18 -16.18 -11.03
CA GLU A 397 -18.97 -17.40 -11.18
C GLU A 397 -19.09 -18.16 -9.85
N ALA A 398 -18.05 -18.10 -9.01
CA ALA A 398 -18.05 -18.68 -7.66
C ALA A 398 -19.21 -18.18 -6.77
N LEU A 399 -19.71 -16.95 -6.99
CA LEU A 399 -20.83 -16.38 -6.23
C LEU A 399 -22.16 -17.07 -6.53
N GLY A 400 -22.28 -17.72 -7.69
CA GLY A 400 -23.49 -18.41 -8.14
C GLY A 400 -24.68 -17.48 -8.37
N ALA A 401 -25.83 -18.07 -8.73
CA ALA A 401 -27.04 -17.33 -9.09
C ALA A 401 -27.70 -16.57 -7.91
N THR A 402 -27.32 -16.87 -6.68
CA THR A 402 -27.86 -16.26 -5.46
C THR A 402 -26.90 -15.25 -4.82
N GLY A 403 -25.75 -15.03 -5.45
CA GLY A 403 -24.79 -13.99 -5.09
C GLY A 403 -25.28 -12.57 -5.44
N PRO A 404 -24.50 -11.55 -5.05
CA PRO A 404 -24.80 -10.16 -5.37
C PRO A 404 -24.70 -9.89 -6.88
N ASN A 405 -25.37 -8.83 -7.34
CA ASN A 405 -25.26 -8.32 -8.71
C ASN A 405 -23.80 -8.05 -9.09
N ILE A 406 -23.50 -8.26 -10.37
CA ILE A 406 -22.19 -8.03 -10.97
C ILE A 406 -22.30 -6.92 -12.01
N THR A 407 -21.37 -5.97 -11.97
CA THR A 407 -21.29 -4.88 -12.94
C THR A 407 -20.81 -5.38 -14.31
N PRO A 408 -21.01 -4.61 -15.41
CA PRO A 408 -20.44 -4.97 -16.72
C PRO A 408 -18.91 -5.11 -16.74
N ARG A 409 -18.20 -4.59 -15.72
CA ARG A 409 -16.74 -4.73 -15.57
C ARG A 409 -16.31 -6.06 -14.94
N GLY A 410 -17.25 -6.90 -14.51
CA GLY A 410 -16.95 -8.17 -13.84
C GLY A 410 -16.52 -8.02 -12.38
N VAL A 411 -17.02 -7.00 -11.68
CA VAL A 411 -16.82 -6.78 -10.23
C VAL A 411 -18.18 -6.77 -9.52
N ILE A 412 -18.21 -7.01 -8.21
CA ILE A 412 -19.43 -6.95 -7.41
C ILE A 412 -19.98 -5.52 -7.39
N GLU A 413 -21.28 -5.38 -7.65
CA GLU A 413 -21.98 -4.10 -7.60
C GLU A 413 -22.21 -3.65 -6.14
N LEU A 414 -21.74 -2.45 -5.82
CA LEU A 414 -21.91 -1.79 -4.52
C LEU A 414 -23.07 -0.79 -4.54
N THR A 415 -23.61 -0.50 -3.36
CA THR A 415 -24.57 0.59 -3.11
C THR A 415 -23.91 1.97 -3.25
N GLU A 416 -24.70 3.01 -3.53
CA GLU A 416 -24.18 4.39 -3.67
C GLU A 416 -23.56 4.93 -2.36
N ASP A 417 -24.08 4.52 -1.20
CA ASP A 417 -23.74 5.10 0.10
C ASP A 417 -22.65 4.33 0.87
N GLY A 418 -22.13 3.21 0.36
CA GLY A 418 -21.31 2.30 1.16
C GLY A 418 -20.75 1.08 0.44
N LEU A 419 -20.12 0.18 1.21
CA LEU A 419 -19.63 -1.11 0.72
C LEU A 419 -20.71 -2.20 0.71
N GLY A 420 -21.97 -1.83 1.00
CA GLY A 420 -23.11 -2.72 0.88
C GLY A 420 -23.31 -3.19 -0.56
N THR A 421 -23.90 -4.37 -0.74
CA THR A 421 -24.22 -4.92 -2.06
C THR A 421 -25.73 -4.86 -2.35
N SER A 422 -26.14 -5.36 -3.51
CA SER A 422 -27.56 -5.62 -3.82
C SER A 422 -28.32 -6.51 -2.81
N LEU A 423 -27.62 -7.22 -1.92
CA LEU A 423 -28.20 -8.11 -0.92
C LEU A 423 -28.10 -7.51 0.49
N ALA A 424 -29.20 -7.60 1.24
CA ALA A 424 -29.24 -7.14 2.63
C ALA A 424 -28.24 -7.91 3.51
N ARG A 425 -27.51 -7.16 4.36
CA ARG A 425 -26.47 -7.69 5.25
C ARG A 425 -25.30 -8.39 4.53
N VAL A 426 -25.04 -8.00 3.29
CA VAL A 426 -23.89 -8.46 2.51
C VAL A 426 -23.11 -7.25 2.02
N TRP A 427 -21.81 -7.24 2.32
CA TRP A 427 -20.86 -6.24 1.87
C TRP A 427 -19.79 -6.89 1.00
N ALA A 428 -19.13 -6.09 0.16
CA ALA A 428 -17.99 -6.52 -0.62
C ALA A 428 -16.89 -5.44 -0.63
N GLY A 429 -15.64 -5.87 -0.74
CA GLY A 429 -14.49 -4.97 -0.68
C GLY A 429 -13.22 -5.58 -1.25
N GLY A 430 -12.16 -4.78 -1.29
CA GLY A 430 -10.92 -5.14 -1.97
C GLY A 430 -11.14 -5.35 -3.47
N ASP A 431 -10.32 -6.17 -4.11
CA ASP A 431 -10.39 -6.28 -5.58
C ASP A 431 -11.73 -6.82 -6.08
N ALA A 432 -12.45 -7.60 -5.27
CA ALA A 432 -13.73 -8.19 -5.64
C ALA A 432 -14.81 -7.13 -5.98
N ALA A 433 -14.75 -5.96 -5.35
CA ALA A 433 -15.75 -4.90 -5.52
C ALA A 433 -15.31 -3.79 -6.49
N HIS A 434 -14.00 -3.60 -6.68
CA HIS A 434 -13.48 -2.44 -7.42
C HIS A 434 -12.50 -2.80 -8.54
N GLY A 435 -12.14 -4.08 -8.68
CA GLY A 435 -11.04 -4.54 -9.53
C GLY A 435 -9.68 -4.40 -8.84
N PRO A 436 -8.58 -4.83 -9.51
CA PRO A 436 -7.24 -4.84 -8.93
C PRO A 436 -6.81 -3.46 -8.42
N ARG A 437 -6.46 -3.40 -7.14
CA ARG A 437 -6.05 -2.19 -6.42
C ARG A 437 -4.82 -2.44 -5.56
N THR A 438 -4.34 -1.39 -4.89
CA THR A 438 -3.21 -1.51 -3.98
C THR A 438 -3.60 -2.23 -2.70
N LEU A 439 -2.60 -2.85 -2.05
CA LEU A 439 -2.76 -3.54 -0.77
C LEU A 439 -3.47 -2.68 0.28
N ILE A 440 -3.10 -1.39 0.38
CA ILE A 440 -3.59 -0.49 1.41
C ILE A 440 -5.05 -0.08 1.19
N GLU A 441 -5.50 -0.01 -0.06
CA GLU A 441 -6.93 0.20 -0.39
C GLU A 441 -7.77 -1.02 -0.01
N ALA A 442 -7.26 -2.23 -0.24
CA ALA A 442 -7.95 -3.45 0.19
C ALA A 442 -8.10 -3.51 1.71
N ILE A 443 -7.07 -3.13 2.47
CA ILE A 443 -7.12 -3.03 3.93
C ILE A 443 -8.16 -1.98 4.36
N ALA A 444 -8.18 -0.81 3.71
CA ALA A 444 -9.15 0.25 4.00
C ALA A 444 -10.60 -0.22 3.81
N ASP A 445 -10.89 -0.93 2.72
CA ASP A 445 -12.21 -1.51 2.49
C ASP A 445 -12.61 -2.50 3.58
N GLY A 446 -11.68 -3.37 4.01
CA GLY A 446 -11.94 -4.32 5.09
C GLY A 446 -12.35 -3.62 6.39
N ARG A 447 -11.60 -2.57 6.76
CA ARG A 447 -11.88 -1.75 7.95
C ARG A 447 -13.20 -0.99 7.83
N ARG A 448 -13.47 -0.38 6.67
CA ARG A 448 -14.72 0.32 6.39
C ARG A 448 -15.92 -0.63 6.46
N ALA A 449 -15.81 -1.83 5.89
CA ALA A 449 -16.87 -2.84 5.95
C ALA A 449 -17.15 -3.27 7.39
N ALA A 450 -16.10 -3.45 8.20
CA ALA A 450 -16.25 -3.74 9.63
C ALA A 450 -16.99 -2.62 10.37
N ALA A 451 -16.67 -1.35 10.08
CA ALA A 451 -17.32 -0.19 10.65
C ALA A 451 -18.80 -0.07 10.24
N GLU A 452 -19.12 -0.23 8.95
CA GLU A 452 -20.49 -0.20 8.43
C GLU A 452 -21.35 -1.33 9.02
N MET A 453 -20.78 -2.54 9.15
CA MET A 453 -21.46 -3.66 9.81
C MET A 453 -21.71 -3.37 11.29
N HIS A 454 -20.70 -2.82 11.98
CA HIS A 454 -20.82 -2.45 13.38
C HIS A 454 -21.97 -1.46 13.59
N GLU A 455 -21.97 -0.36 12.84
CA GLU A 455 -23.01 0.67 12.90
C GLU A 455 -24.39 0.10 12.59
N GLN A 456 -24.50 -0.79 11.60
CA GLN A 456 -25.79 -1.43 11.29
C GLN A 456 -26.32 -2.30 12.44
N PHE A 457 -25.45 -2.94 13.22
CA PHE A 457 -25.86 -3.80 14.34
C PHE A 457 -26.12 -3.04 15.65
N THR A 458 -25.38 -1.95 15.91
CA THR A 458 -25.46 -1.20 17.17
C THR A 458 -26.27 0.08 17.07
N GLY A 459 -26.38 0.67 15.88
CA GLY A 459 -26.89 2.02 15.65
C GLY A 459 -25.88 3.12 15.99
N GLU A 460 -24.63 2.75 16.29
CA GLU A 460 -23.55 3.66 16.67
C GLU A 460 -22.32 3.36 15.82
N ALA A 461 -21.70 4.38 15.24
CA ALA A 461 -20.40 4.22 14.60
C ALA A 461 -19.36 3.71 15.63
N PRO A 462 -18.33 2.95 15.20
CA PRO A 462 -17.23 2.58 16.09
C PRO A 462 -16.65 3.80 16.81
N ASP A 463 -16.21 3.64 18.06
CA ASP A 463 -15.54 4.69 18.83
C ASP A 463 -14.31 5.19 18.05
N GLU A 464 -14.47 6.32 17.37
CA GLU A 464 -13.40 6.95 16.61
C GLU A 464 -12.70 7.97 17.50
N VAL A 465 -11.38 7.85 17.65
CA VAL A 465 -10.60 8.83 18.42
C VAL A 465 -10.70 10.17 17.72
N GLN A 466 -11.45 11.09 18.31
CA GLN A 466 -11.65 12.43 17.77
C GLN A 466 -10.31 13.17 17.70
N GLY A 467 -9.99 13.73 16.54
CA GLY A 467 -8.82 14.57 16.36
C GLY A 467 -8.90 15.83 17.20
N GLN A 468 -7.75 16.30 17.69
CA GLN A 468 -7.65 17.52 18.49
C GLN A 468 -6.54 18.40 17.95
N LEU A 469 -6.75 19.71 18.04
CA LEU A 469 -5.71 20.69 17.80
C LEU A 469 -4.98 20.93 19.15
N VAL A 470 -3.70 20.56 19.20
CA VAL A 470 -2.87 20.67 20.40
C VAL A 470 -1.83 21.76 20.18
N GLU A 471 -1.93 22.86 20.91
CA GLU A 471 -0.92 23.92 20.87
C GLU A 471 0.42 23.39 21.42
N LEU A 472 1.51 23.68 20.70
CA LEU A 472 2.84 23.22 21.07
C LEU A 472 3.52 24.20 22.04
N ASP A 473 4.09 23.67 23.13
CA ASP A 473 4.93 24.46 24.05
C ASP A 473 6.19 25.01 23.37
N GLN A 474 6.72 24.28 22.37
CA GLN A 474 7.84 24.69 21.53
C GLN A 474 7.51 24.40 20.07
N PHE A 475 7.60 25.41 19.21
CA PHE A 475 7.37 25.24 17.78
C PHE A 475 8.55 24.52 17.11
N HIS A 476 8.24 23.73 16.08
CA HIS A 476 9.27 23.13 15.25
C HIS A 476 9.82 24.18 14.29
N ARG A 477 11.12 24.48 14.40
CA ARG A 477 11.85 25.29 13.42
C ARG A 477 12.64 24.35 12.51
N LEU A 478 12.42 24.46 11.20
CA LEU A 478 13.26 23.77 10.22
C LEU A 478 14.70 24.30 10.30
N THR A 479 15.68 23.41 10.14
CA THR A 479 17.08 23.81 10.04
C THR A 479 17.28 24.73 8.84
N ASP A 480 18.22 25.66 8.91
CA ASP A 480 18.56 26.54 7.77
C ASP A 480 19.16 25.77 6.57
N THR A 481 19.30 24.43 6.69
CA THR A 481 19.79 23.50 5.66
C THR A 481 18.70 22.61 5.09
N TYR A 482 17.42 22.83 5.45
CA TYR A 482 16.32 21.95 5.07
C TYR A 482 16.22 21.68 3.56
N ASP A 483 16.58 22.67 2.72
CA ASP A 483 16.58 22.63 1.25
C ASP A 483 17.82 21.95 0.64
N ARG A 484 18.79 21.56 1.47
CA ARG A 484 20.07 20.94 1.05
C ARG A 484 20.24 19.50 1.52
N GLU A 485 19.31 19.01 2.34
CA GLU A 485 19.34 17.66 2.88
C GLU A 485 18.72 16.67 1.87
N GLU A 486 19.58 15.92 1.20
CA GLU A 486 19.18 14.92 0.20
C GLU A 486 18.47 13.71 0.85
N ARG A 487 17.59 13.07 0.08
CA ARG A 487 16.92 11.84 0.50
C ARG A 487 17.91 10.72 0.76
N VAL A 488 17.75 10.04 1.89
CA VAL A 488 18.54 8.85 2.19
C VAL A 488 17.99 7.68 1.37
N ALA A 489 18.82 7.14 0.48
CA ALA A 489 18.46 5.94 -0.29
C ALA A 489 18.17 4.76 0.65
N VAL A 490 17.06 4.05 0.40
CA VAL A 490 16.69 2.85 1.16
C VAL A 490 17.77 1.78 0.92
N PRO A 491 18.41 1.24 1.97
CA PRO A 491 19.44 0.24 1.81
C PRO A 491 18.89 -1.05 1.17
N THR A 492 19.60 -1.55 0.16
CA THR A 492 19.31 -2.82 -0.51
C THR A 492 20.53 -3.74 -0.51
N LEU A 493 20.29 -5.04 -0.69
CA LEU A 493 21.35 -6.01 -0.93
C LEU A 493 22.05 -5.70 -2.27
N PRO A 494 23.40 -5.74 -2.30
CA PRO A 494 24.15 -5.73 -3.54
C PRO A 494 23.68 -6.82 -4.50
N THR A 495 23.67 -6.54 -5.81
CA THR A 495 23.10 -7.43 -6.83
C THR A 495 23.76 -8.82 -6.87
N ASP A 496 25.06 -8.91 -6.55
CA ASP A 496 25.81 -10.17 -6.42
C ASP A 496 25.41 -11.00 -5.19
N ARG A 497 24.68 -10.41 -4.24
CA ARG A 497 24.15 -11.04 -3.03
C ARG A 497 22.63 -11.24 -3.06
N ARG A 498 21.95 -10.86 -4.13
CA ARG A 498 20.50 -11.10 -4.34
C ARG A 498 20.26 -12.52 -4.83
N VAL A 499 20.73 -13.49 -4.05
CA VAL A 499 20.51 -14.92 -4.27
C VAL A 499 19.23 -15.35 -3.55
N GLY A 500 18.42 -16.15 -4.21
CA GLY A 500 17.20 -16.72 -3.65
C GLY A 500 16.13 -15.75 -3.19
N LEU A 501 15.61 -16.10 -2.01
CA LEU A 501 14.45 -15.48 -1.37
C LEU A 501 14.84 -14.43 -0.33
N ALA A 502 16.13 -14.07 -0.24
CA ALA A 502 16.60 -13.06 0.70
C ALA A 502 15.91 -11.71 0.43
N GLU A 503 15.38 -11.08 1.48
CA GLU A 503 14.76 -9.75 1.38
C GLU A 503 15.75 -8.76 0.76
N VAL A 504 15.37 -8.15 -0.37
CA VAL A 504 16.27 -7.27 -1.12
C VAL A 504 16.44 -5.93 -0.42
N GLU A 505 15.35 -5.34 0.08
CA GLU A 505 15.43 -4.18 0.96
C GLU A 505 15.85 -4.63 2.37
N THR A 506 16.87 -3.99 2.93
CA THR A 506 17.34 -4.29 4.30
C THR A 506 16.85 -3.29 5.35
N GLY A 507 16.13 -2.24 4.92
CA GLY A 507 15.65 -1.18 5.81
C GLY A 507 16.73 -0.20 6.28
N PHE A 508 16.31 0.84 7.00
CA PHE A 508 17.22 1.86 7.53
C PHE A 508 17.89 1.42 8.84
N THR A 509 19.17 1.77 9.00
CA THR A 509 19.77 1.87 10.33
C THR A 509 19.11 3.00 11.13
N GLU A 510 19.26 3.00 12.46
CA GLU A 510 18.72 4.08 13.29
C GLU A 510 19.22 5.46 12.87
N GLN A 511 20.52 5.61 12.59
CA GLN A 511 21.06 6.89 12.14
C GLN A 511 20.43 7.35 10.82
N GLN A 512 20.29 6.45 9.84
CA GLN A 512 19.64 6.75 8.56
C GLN A 512 18.18 7.12 8.75
N ALA A 513 17.45 6.40 9.61
CA ALA A 513 16.05 6.68 9.91
C ALA A 513 15.88 8.07 10.55
N ARG A 514 16.74 8.45 11.51
CA ARG A 514 16.73 9.82 12.08
C ARG A 514 16.99 10.88 11.01
N CYS A 515 18.02 10.68 10.18
CA CYS A 515 18.37 11.63 9.12
C CYS A 515 17.23 11.80 8.10
N GLU A 516 16.66 10.70 7.62
CA GLU A 516 15.56 10.75 6.65
C GLU A 516 14.29 11.33 7.27
N ALA A 517 13.97 10.99 8.52
CA ALA A 517 12.80 11.51 9.22
C ALA A 517 12.92 13.03 9.50
N ALA A 518 14.12 13.52 9.80
CA ALA A 518 14.36 14.94 10.07
C ALA A 518 14.06 15.86 8.88
N ARG A 519 14.01 15.32 7.64
CA ARG A 519 13.64 16.07 6.43
C ARG A 519 12.14 16.43 6.37
N CYS A 520 11.31 15.81 7.22
CA CYS A 520 9.86 16.00 7.23
C CYS A 520 9.48 17.46 7.52
N LEU A 521 8.64 18.05 6.66
CA LEU A 521 8.13 19.42 6.82
C LEU A 521 7.05 19.57 7.91
N ARG A 522 6.70 18.48 8.61
CA ARG A 522 5.66 18.44 9.64
C ARG A 522 4.35 19.13 9.23
N CYS A 523 3.79 18.78 8.06
CA CYS A 523 2.56 19.38 7.51
C CYS A 523 1.34 19.26 8.44
N PHE A 524 1.39 18.37 9.43
CA PHE A 524 0.39 18.20 10.48
C PHE A 524 0.43 19.27 11.58
N ALA A 525 1.47 20.10 11.60
CA ALA A 525 1.53 21.31 12.40
C ALA A 525 0.97 22.50 11.60
N ASN A 526 0.24 23.39 12.26
CA ASN A 526 -0.46 24.53 11.67
C ASN A 526 -0.04 25.82 12.37
N ILE A 527 -0.01 26.92 11.62
CA ILE A 527 0.34 28.24 12.14
C ILE A 527 -0.95 28.89 12.63
N GLU A 528 -1.02 29.17 13.93
CA GLU A 528 -2.18 29.77 14.57
C GLU A 528 -1.95 31.26 14.79
N LEU A 529 -2.97 32.09 14.53
CA LEU A 529 -2.92 33.55 14.70
C LEU A 529 -3.85 34.01 15.84
N ASP A 530 -3.26 34.58 16.89
CA ASP A 530 -4.00 35.36 17.88
C ASP A 530 -4.22 36.78 17.36
N VAL A 531 -5.43 37.01 16.83
CA VAL A 531 -5.86 38.31 16.29
C VAL A 531 -5.83 39.45 17.32
N ASN A 532 -5.86 39.15 18.62
CA ASN A 532 -5.82 40.18 19.67
C ASN A 532 -4.40 40.66 19.96
N LYS A 533 -3.39 39.85 19.65
CA LYS A 533 -1.97 40.19 19.80
C LYS A 533 -1.36 40.72 18.51
N CYS A 534 -1.95 40.40 17.36
CA CYS A 534 -1.42 40.82 16.06
C CYS A 534 -1.53 42.33 15.87
N VAL A 535 -0.40 42.97 15.59
CA VAL A 535 -0.33 44.43 15.31
C VAL A 535 -0.18 44.74 13.82
N LEU A 536 -0.35 43.73 12.94
CA LEU A 536 -0.30 43.87 11.48
C LEU A 536 0.98 44.56 10.96
N CYS A 537 2.13 44.26 11.57
CA CYS A 537 3.42 44.87 11.23
C CYS A 537 4.09 44.31 9.95
N ALA A 538 3.50 43.29 9.33
CA ALA A 538 3.99 42.59 8.13
C ALA A 538 5.35 41.88 8.24
N LEU A 539 5.97 41.80 9.43
CA LEU A 539 7.26 41.10 9.59
C LEU A 539 7.18 39.60 9.28
N CYS A 540 6.01 38.96 9.50
CA CYS A 540 5.77 37.57 9.12
C CYS A 540 5.70 37.36 7.60
N ALA A 541 5.20 38.34 6.84
CA ALA A 541 5.21 38.34 5.38
C ALA A 541 6.63 38.48 4.85
N ASP A 542 7.38 39.46 5.38
CA ASP A 542 8.77 39.75 4.99
C ASP A 542 9.73 38.56 5.18
N VAL A 543 9.52 37.76 6.24
CA VAL A 543 10.38 36.60 6.55
C VAL A 543 9.92 35.31 5.86
N CYS A 544 8.76 35.29 5.19
CA CYS A 544 8.22 34.08 4.61
C CYS A 544 9.03 33.68 3.36
N PRO A 545 9.70 32.51 3.33
CA PRO A 545 10.55 32.14 2.20
C PRO A 545 9.78 31.77 0.93
N LEU A 546 8.46 31.56 1.04
CA LEU A 546 7.57 31.18 -0.05
C LEU A 546 6.55 32.27 -0.40
N ASP A 547 6.65 33.46 0.21
CA ASP A 547 5.73 34.58 -0.03
C ASP A 547 4.23 34.23 0.17
N LEU A 548 3.92 33.38 1.16
CA LEU A 548 2.57 32.86 1.39
C LEU A 548 1.75 33.67 2.40
N ILE A 549 2.38 34.65 3.06
CA ILE A 549 1.72 35.54 4.01
C ILE A 549 1.60 36.92 3.38
N ALA A 550 0.40 37.47 3.35
CA ALA A 550 0.16 38.80 2.80
C ALA A 550 -0.74 39.64 3.73
N LEU A 551 -0.55 40.96 3.68
CA LEU A 551 -1.46 41.91 4.28
C LEU A 551 -2.23 42.60 3.16
N ILE A 552 -3.54 42.36 3.11
CA ILE A 552 -4.43 42.88 2.07
C ILE A 552 -5.54 43.74 2.68
N PRO A 553 -6.18 44.64 1.91
CA PRO A 553 -7.41 45.27 2.32
C PRO A 553 -8.46 44.23 2.69
N ALA A 554 -9.06 44.34 3.89
CA ALA A 554 -10.02 43.35 4.38
C ALA A 554 -11.27 43.25 3.48
N GLU A 555 -11.57 44.31 2.72
CA GLU A 555 -12.66 44.37 1.73
C GLU A 555 -12.56 43.28 0.66
N GLU A 556 -11.35 42.88 0.28
CA GLU A 556 -11.12 41.81 -0.70
C GLU A 556 -11.62 40.44 -0.18
N LEU A 557 -11.76 40.30 1.13
CA LEU A 557 -12.30 39.13 1.81
C LEU A 557 -13.73 39.34 2.33
N GLY A 558 -14.40 40.43 1.93
CA GLY A 558 -15.73 40.81 2.45
C GLY A 558 -15.71 41.37 3.88
N GLY A 559 -14.54 41.78 4.36
CA GLY A 559 -14.34 42.42 5.66
C GLY A 559 -14.66 43.91 5.68
N THR A 560 -14.32 44.56 6.80
CA THR A 560 -14.64 45.99 7.04
C THR A 560 -13.81 46.93 6.14
N VAL A 561 -14.47 47.92 5.54
CA VAL A 561 -13.82 48.96 4.73
C VAL A 561 -12.82 49.76 5.57
N GLY A 562 -11.59 49.92 5.05
CA GLY A 562 -10.47 50.60 5.69
C GLY A 562 -9.68 49.73 6.67
N ALA A 563 -10.05 48.46 6.86
CA ALA A 563 -9.31 47.51 7.68
C ALA A 563 -8.31 46.70 6.83
N THR A 564 -7.29 46.16 7.48
CA THR A 564 -6.29 45.26 6.88
C THR A 564 -6.50 43.85 7.41
N ALA A 565 -6.45 42.86 6.53
CA ALA A 565 -6.46 41.45 6.87
C ALA A 565 -5.08 40.83 6.61
N LEU A 566 -4.69 39.88 7.44
CA LEU A 566 -3.55 39.00 7.18
C LEU A 566 -4.08 37.69 6.58
N THR A 567 -3.53 37.26 5.46
CA THR A 567 -3.83 35.96 4.85
C THR A 567 -2.59 35.08 4.91
N LEU A 568 -2.80 33.78 5.10
CA LEU A 568 -1.77 32.74 4.99
C LEU A 568 -2.30 31.64 4.08
N ASP A 569 -1.56 31.30 3.02
CA ASP A 569 -1.82 30.07 2.27
C ASP A 569 -1.23 28.87 3.02
N GLU A 570 -2.10 28.21 3.78
CA GLU A 570 -1.76 27.02 4.54
C GLU A 570 -1.53 25.77 3.69
N ARG A 571 -1.96 25.75 2.41
CA ARG A 571 -1.79 24.59 1.53
C ARG A 571 -0.38 24.51 0.96
N ALA A 572 0.23 25.66 0.69
CA ALA A 572 1.60 25.76 0.21
C ALA A 572 2.63 25.90 1.35
N CYS A 573 2.21 26.26 2.56
CA CYS A 573 3.16 26.59 3.64
C CYS A 573 3.94 25.36 4.13
N ILE A 574 5.28 25.49 4.14
CA ILE A 574 6.24 24.44 4.54
C ILE A 574 6.49 24.37 6.06
N ARG A 575 5.73 25.13 6.86
CA ARG A 575 5.77 25.12 8.33
C ARG A 575 7.18 25.36 8.93
N CYS A 576 7.98 26.21 8.29
CA CYS A 576 9.36 26.49 8.71
C CYS A 576 9.50 27.23 10.05
N GLY A 577 8.43 27.84 10.56
CA GLY A 577 8.41 28.53 11.85
C GLY A 577 9.03 29.94 11.86
N LEU A 578 9.60 30.41 10.75
CA LEU A 578 10.26 31.74 10.67
C LEU A 578 9.31 32.90 11.01
N CYS A 579 8.03 32.79 10.63
CA CYS A 579 7.02 33.81 10.94
C CYS A 579 6.73 33.91 12.44
N ILE A 580 6.78 32.78 13.17
CA ILE A 580 6.60 32.71 14.63
C ILE A 580 7.78 33.38 15.32
N GLU A 581 9.00 32.98 14.96
CA GLU A 581 10.22 33.54 15.56
C GLU A 581 10.36 35.05 15.32
N ARG A 582 9.90 35.53 14.17
CA ARG A 582 9.97 36.95 13.83
C ARG A 582 8.87 37.78 14.49
N CYS A 583 7.82 37.16 15.03
CA CYS A 583 6.65 37.86 15.54
C CYS A 583 6.98 38.61 16.85
N PRO A 584 6.93 39.96 16.88
CA PRO A 584 7.36 40.72 18.05
C PRO A 584 6.37 40.71 19.21
N THR A 585 5.15 40.22 18.99
CA THR A 585 4.06 40.21 19.98
C THR A 585 3.61 38.81 20.37
N ASP A 586 4.33 37.78 19.90
CA ASP A 586 3.95 36.36 20.10
C ASP A 586 2.49 36.10 19.69
N ALA A 587 2.07 36.73 18.59
CA ALA A 587 0.73 36.58 18.02
C ALA A 587 0.61 35.36 17.12
N LEU A 588 1.73 34.77 16.69
CA LEU A 588 1.76 33.55 15.90
C LEU A 588 2.27 32.41 16.79
N SER A 589 1.58 31.28 16.79
CA SER A 589 2.01 30.05 17.45
C SER A 589 1.87 28.86 16.50
N MET A 590 2.20 27.66 16.98
CA MET A 590 2.07 26.43 16.21
C MET A 590 1.23 25.42 16.98
N ALA A 591 0.26 24.81 16.31
CA ALA A 591 -0.56 23.76 16.88
C ALA A 591 -0.56 22.52 15.98
N VAL A 592 -0.55 21.35 16.58
CA VAL A 592 -0.57 20.07 15.88
C VAL A 592 -1.99 19.54 15.81
N TRP A 593 -2.42 19.21 14.60
CA TRP A 593 -3.61 18.40 14.41
C TRP A 593 -3.22 16.92 14.57
N THR A 594 -3.77 16.25 15.58
CA THR A 594 -3.45 14.83 15.84
C THR A 594 -4.00 13.90 14.75
N GLY A 595 -5.01 14.34 14.00
CA GLY A 595 -5.78 13.48 13.09
C GLY A 595 -6.82 12.65 13.83
N VAL A 596 -7.84 12.23 13.11
CA VAL A 596 -8.82 11.24 13.58
C VAL A 596 -8.14 9.85 13.64
N GLY A 597 -8.34 9.12 14.73
CA GLY A 597 -7.82 7.74 14.87
C GLY A 597 -6.37 7.59 15.35
N VAL A 598 -5.66 8.68 15.67
CA VAL A 598 -4.35 8.62 16.34
C VAL A 598 -4.56 8.69 17.86
N PRO A 599 -4.06 7.74 18.67
CA PRO A 599 -4.14 7.87 20.12
C PRO A 599 -3.51 9.15 20.59
N GLN A 600 -4.02 9.66 21.71
CA GLN A 600 -3.33 10.73 22.42
C GLN A 600 -1.89 10.29 22.73
N ILE A 601 -0.93 11.06 22.23
CA ILE A 601 0.49 10.93 22.56
C ILE A 601 0.59 11.04 24.10
N GLY A 602 0.99 9.94 24.75
CA GLY A 602 1.09 9.84 26.21
C GLY A 602 -0.08 9.17 26.96
N ALA A 603 -1.17 8.78 26.28
CA ALA A 603 -2.31 8.12 26.93
C ALA A 603 -2.21 6.59 27.05
N LEU A 604 -1.13 5.99 26.53
CA LEU A 604 -0.87 4.54 26.63
C LEU A 604 0.09 4.22 27.80
N THR A 605 -0.13 4.86 28.95
CA THR A 605 0.57 4.52 30.21
C THR A 605 -0.24 3.56 31.08
#